data_AF-A0A8C3J1V4-F1
#
_entry.id   AF-A0A8C3J1V4-F1
#
_cell.length_a   1.000
_cell.length_b   1.000
_cell.length_c   1.000
_cell.angle_alpha   90.00
_cell.angle_beta   90.00
_cell.angle_gamma   90.00
#
_symmetry.space_group_name_H-M   'P 1'
#
loop_
_entity.id
_entity.type
_entity.pdbx_description
1 polymer ?
#
loop_
_entity_poly.entity_id
_entity_poly.type
_entity_poly.pdbx_seq_one_letter_code
_entity_poly.pdbx_strand_id
1 'polypeptide(L)' 'MNTAMWEHPITARQVEQLKGFGYTEIPCVVKKLVCGDEGRGAMAEVWTIVESVKRILEERGLPMGS' A
#
# COMPACT_ATOMS: atom_id res chain seq x y z
N MET A 1 -3.22 7.90 4.19
CA MET A 1 -4.54 8.43 4.63
C MET A 1 -4.67 8.31 6.14
N ASN A 2 -5.54 9.07 6.79
CA ASN A 2 -5.77 8.86 8.23
C ASN A 2 -6.54 7.55 8.48
N THR A 3 -6.57 7.10 9.72
CA THR A 3 -7.15 5.79 10.09
C THR A 3 -8.64 5.70 9.87
N ALA A 4 -9.40 6.75 10.19
CA ALA A 4 -10.84 6.79 9.93
C ALA A 4 -11.16 6.62 8.43
N MET A 5 -10.36 7.22 7.54
CA MET A 5 -10.49 7.02 6.10
C MET A 5 -10.11 5.60 5.69
N TRP A 6 -9.05 5.04 6.25
CA TRP A 6 -8.60 3.67 5.92
C TRP A 6 -9.64 2.63 6.33
N GLU A 7 -10.24 2.79 7.50
CA GLU A 7 -11.22 1.87 8.07
C GLU A 7 -12.64 2.08 7.51
N HIS A 8 -12.85 3.13 6.73
CA HIS A 8 -14.15 3.39 6.14
C HIS A 8 -14.56 2.26 5.17
N PRO A 9 -15.80 1.71 5.23
CA PRO A 9 -16.23 0.59 4.39
C PRO A 9 -16.09 0.83 2.88
N ILE A 10 -16.23 2.09 2.43
CA ILE A 10 -16.01 2.45 1.01
C ILE A 10 -14.56 2.18 0.60
N THR A 11 -13.59 2.53 1.45
CA THR A 11 -12.16 2.30 1.17
C THR A 11 -11.87 0.81 1.03
N ALA A 12 -12.42 -0.02 1.93
CA ALA A 12 -12.29 -1.48 1.83
C ALA A 12 -12.84 -2.01 0.50
N ARG A 13 -14.06 -1.59 0.11
CA ARG A 13 -14.67 -1.97 -1.17
C ARG A 13 -13.84 -1.51 -2.38
N GLN A 14 -13.29 -0.30 -2.34
CA GLN A 14 -12.45 0.24 -3.42
C GLN A 14 -11.14 -0.54 -3.55
N VAL A 15 -10.49 -0.88 -2.43
CA VAL A 15 -9.29 -1.71 -2.43
C VAL A 15 -9.57 -3.09 -3.02
N GLU A 16 -10.68 -3.73 -2.66
CA GLU A 16 -11.11 -5.01 -3.25
C GLU A 16 -11.37 -4.91 -4.75
N GLN A 17 -12.03 -3.84 -5.21
CA GLN A 17 -12.25 -3.61 -6.63
C GLN A 17 -10.93 -3.48 -7.40
N LEU A 18 -9.97 -2.72 -6.86
CA LEU A 18 -8.64 -2.59 -7.47
C LEU A 18 -7.94 -3.95 -7.55
N LYS A 19 -7.94 -4.73 -6.47
CA LYS A 19 -7.37 -6.09 -6.46
C LYS A 19 -8.03 -6.98 -7.52
N GLY A 20 -9.35 -6.85 -7.71
CA GLY A 20 -10.08 -7.53 -8.78
C GLY A 20 -9.59 -7.17 -10.19
N PHE A 21 -9.02 -5.99 -10.40
CA PHE A 21 -8.41 -5.58 -11.67
C PHE A 21 -6.94 -6.03 -11.83
N GLY A 22 -6.39 -6.74 -10.86
CA GLY A 22 -4.98 -7.16 -10.86
C GLY A 22 -4.02 -6.14 -10.24
N TYR A 23 -4.54 -5.17 -9.49
CA TYR A 23 -3.71 -4.28 -8.68
C TYR A 23 -3.00 -5.05 -7.56
N THR A 24 -1.68 -4.91 -7.48
CA THR A 24 -0.90 -5.41 -6.35
C THR A 24 -0.82 -4.34 -5.26
N GLU A 25 -1.46 -4.60 -4.13
CA GLU A 25 -1.40 -3.71 -2.97
C GLU A 25 -0.05 -3.83 -2.25
N ILE A 26 0.56 -2.68 -1.97
CA ILE A 26 1.60 -2.57 -0.93
C ILE A 26 0.89 -2.09 0.34
N PRO A 27 0.83 -2.92 1.40
CA PRO A 27 -0.02 -2.61 2.55
C PRO A 27 0.44 -1.34 3.26
N CYS A 28 -0.52 -0.52 3.68
CA CYS A 28 -0.25 0.61 4.55
C CYS A 28 0.19 0.13 5.95
N VAL A 29 1.02 0.93 6.59
CA VAL A 29 1.58 0.65 7.92
C VAL A 29 0.80 1.39 9.01
N VAL A 30 0.96 0.91 10.25
CA VAL A 30 0.51 1.64 11.44
C VAL A 30 1.62 2.61 11.83
N LYS A 31 1.30 3.89 11.96
CA LYS A 31 2.21 4.89 12.52
C LYS A 31 1.43 5.82 13.44
N LYS A 32 2.15 6.40 14.40
CA LYS A 32 1.63 7.49 15.22
C LYS A 32 1.35 8.69 14.33
N LEU A 33 0.09 9.06 14.21
CA LEU A 33 -0.36 10.20 13.42
C LEU A 33 -0.03 11.50 14.18
N VAL A 34 -0.04 12.64 13.46
CA VAL A 34 0.24 13.97 14.03
C VAL A 34 -0.67 14.33 15.21
N CYS A 35 -1.87 13.72 15.30
CA CYS A 35 -2.80 13.89 16.42
C CYS A 35 -2.45 13.08 17.69
N GLY A 36 -1.46 12.19 17.64
CA GLY A 36 -1.06 11.34 18.76
C GLY A 36 -1.66 9.93 18.74
N ASP A 37 -2.66 9.67 17.89
CA ASP A 37 -3.26 8.34 17.72
C ASP A 37 -2.36 7.41 16.89
N GLU A 38 -2.20 6.16 17.34
CA GLU A 38 -1.64 5.10 16.52
C GLU A 38 -2.74 4.46 15.69
N GLY A 39 -2.56 4.44 14.37
CA GLY A 39 -3.55 3.84 13.51
C GLY A 39 -3.03 3.52 12.12
N ARG A 40 -3.78 2.67 11.43
CA ARG A 40 -3.45 2.18 10.09
C ARG A 40 -3.76 3.24 9.04
N GLY A 41 -3.02 3.24 7.92
CA GLY A 41 -3.26 4.15 6.79
C GLY A 41 -2.05 4.99 6.38
N ALA A 42 -0.95 4.92 7.14
CA ALA A 42 0.30 5.53 6.73
C ALA A 42 0.92 4.77 5.54
N MET A 43 1.56 5.51 4.63
CA MET A 43 2.27 4.90 3.51
C MET A 43 3.43 4.04 4.03
N ALA A 44 3.67 2.90 3.38
CA ALA A 44 4.88 2.11 3.62
C ALA A 44 6.14 2.97 3.42
N GLU A 45 7.24 2.56 4.05
CA GLU A 45 8.53 3.23 3.84
C GLU A 45 8.94 3.18 2.37
N VAL A 46 9.63 4.23 1.92
CA VAL A 46 10.10 4.33 0.53
C VAL A 46 10.90 3.10 0.13
N TRP A 47 11.77 2.60 1.02
CA TRP A 47 12.55 1.40 0.73
C TRP A 47 11.68 0.15 0.56
N THR A 48 10.68 -0.05 1.42
CA THR A 48 9.73 -1.16 1.29
C THR A 48 8.97 -1.10 -0.03
N ILE A 49 8.61 0.12 -0.49
CA ILE A 49 7.96 0.30 -1.79
C ILE A 49 8.91 -0.10 -2.91
N VAL A 50 10.15 0.40 -2.90
CA VAL A 50 11.15 0.10 -3.93
C VAL A 50 11.44 -1.40 -4.00
N GLU A 51 11.63 -2.07 -2.87
CA GLU A 51 11.86 -3.52 -2.80
C GLU A 51 10.65 -4.31 -3.32
N SER A 52 9.44 -3.89 -2.98
CA SER A 52 8.21 -4.53 -3.48
C SER A 52 8.11 -4.42 -5.00
N VAL A 53 8.41 -3.24 -5.57
CA VAL A 53 8.38 -3.02 -7.02
C VAL A 53 9.44 -3.87 -7.71
N LYS A 54 10.68 -3.90 -7.20
CA LYS A 54 11.77 -4.73 -7.73
C LYS A 54 11.36 -6.20 -7.81
N ARG A 55 10.87 -6.74 -6.70
CA ARG A 55 10.40 -8.13 -6.61
C ARG A 55 9.30 -8.43 -7.63
N ILE A 56 8.32 -7.55 -7.77
CA ILE A 56 7.21 -7.73 -8.73
C ILE A 56 7.73 -7.72 -10.18
N LEU A 57 8.71 -6.88 -10.50
CA LEU A 57 9.29 -6.83 -11.84
C LEU A 57 10.09 -8.10 -12.15
N GLU A 58 10.87 -8.59 -11.17
CA GLU A 58 11.60 -9.86 -11.27
C GLU A 58 10.66 -11.05 -11.47
N GLU A 59 9.61 -11.15 -10.66
CA GLU A 59 8.56 -12.19 -10.76
C GLU A 59 7.85 -12.17 -12.13
N ARG A 60 7.74 -10.98 -12.74
CA ARG A 60 7.12 -10.79 -14.05
C ARG A 60 8.10 -10.91 -15.22
N GLY A 61 9.39 -11.16 -14.96
CA GLY A 61 10.42 -11.24 -15.99
C GLY A 61 10.65 -9.93 -16.76
N LEU A 62 10.28 -8.79 -16.17
CA LEU A 62 10.45 -7.48 -16.78
C LEU A 62 11.81 -6.90 -16.39
N PRO A 63 12.62 -6.40 -17.34
CA PRO A 63 13.90 -5.80 -17.02
C PRO A 63 13.69 -4.50 -16.21
N MET A 64 14.33 -4.41 -15.05
CA MET A 64 14.57 -3.12 -14.38
C MET A 64 15.52 -2.32 -15.28
N GLY A 65 15.05 -1.18 -15.77
CA GLY A 65 15.80 -0.34 -16.73
C GLY A 65 17.24 -0.09 -16.31
N SER A 66 18.14 -0.15 -17.29
CA SER A 66 19.57 0.15 -17.23
C SER A 66 19.87 1.61 -16.98
#